data_AF-A0A820PZJ5-F1
#
_entry.id   AF-A0A820PZJ5-F1
#
_cell.length_a   1.000
_cell.length_b   1.000
_cell.length_c   1.000
_cell.angle_alpha   90.00
_cell.angle_beta   90.00
_cell.angle_gamma   90.00
#
_symmetry.space_group_name_H-M   'P 1'
#
loop_
_entity.id
_entity.type
_entity.pdbx_description
1 polymer ?
#
loop_
_entity_poly.entity_id
_entity_poly.type
_entity_poly.pdbx_seq_one_letter_code
_entity_poly.pdbx_strand_id
1 'polypeptide(L)' 'MSVLKFDSYEEVIKRANNTSFGLAASVITKDLTRGLTFAQQLQAGSVWVNDYDAVCNQAPFGGFKQSGHG' A
#
# COMPACT_ATOMS: atom_id res chain seq x y z
N MET A 1 4.05 5.09 -16.17
CA MET A 1 4.00 5.76 -14.85
C MET A 1 2.94 6.83 -14.91
N SER A 2 1.96 6.82 -14.00
CA SER A 2 0.91 7.83 -13.92
C SER A 2 1.02 8.56 -12.58
N VAL A 3 0.95 9.90 -12.61
CA VAL A 3 0.99 10.73 -11.40
C VAL A 3 -0.41 11.31 -11.20
N LEU A 4 -1.03 11.00 -10.06
CA LEU A 4 -2.39 11.42 -9.74
C LEU A 4 -2.37 12.30 -8.49
N LYS A 5 -2.91 13.51 -8.60
CA LYS A 5 -3.14 14.39 -7.43
C LYS A 5 -4.27 13.82 -6.58
N PHE A 6 -4.28 14.15 -5.30
CA PHE A 6 -5.36 13.85 -4.37
C PHE A 6 -5.42 14.96 -3.33
N ASP A 7 -6.58 15.17 -2.73
CA ASP A 7 -6.81 16.28 -1.80
C ASP A 7 -7.05 15.80 -0.37
N SER A 8 -7.52 14.56 -0.17
CA SER A 8 -7.74 14.00 1.17
C SER A 8 -7.20 12.58 1.33
N TYR A 9 -7.01 12.20 2.59
CA TYR A 9 -6.54 10.86 2.94
C TYR A 9 -7.58 9.77 2.65
N GLU A 10 -8.86 10.03 2.92
CA GLU A 10 -9.93 9.08 2.61
C GLU A 10 -10.05 8.84 1.11
N GLU A 11 -9.91 9.90 0.30
CA GLU A 11 -9.97 9.83 -1.16
C GLU A 11 -8.86 8.93 -1.71
N VAL A 12 -7.61 9.16 -1.30
CA VAL A 12 -6.47 8.40 -1.82
C VAL A 12 -6.50 6.94 -1.36
N ILE A 13 -6.94 6.62 -0.15
CA ILE A 13 -7.09 5.24 0.31
C ILE A 13 -8.15 4.52 -0.51
N LYS A 14 -9.33 5.15 -0.69
CA LYS A 14 -10.41 4.59 -1.50
C LYS A 14 -9.93 4.36 -2.94
N ARG A 15 -9.21 5.32 -3.51
CA ARG A 15 -8.66 5.22 -4.86
C ARG A 15 -7.58 4.15 -4.98
N ALA A 16 -6.66 4.06 -4.02
CA ALA A 16 -5.61 3.05 -3.98
C ALA A 16 -6.17 1.63 -3.90
N ASN A 17 -7.27 1.43 -3.17
CA ASN A 17 -7.95 0.15 -3.07
C ASN A 17 -8.88 -0.14 -4.26
N ASN A 18 -9.20 0.85 -5.10
CA ASN A 18 -10.08 0.69 -6.27
C ASN A 18 -9.35 0.09 -7.48
N THR A 19 -8.84 -1.12 -7.30
CA THR A 19 -8.15 -1.93 -8.30
C THR A 19 -8.44 -3.41 -8.04
N SER A 20 -8.43 -4.22 -9.10
CA SER A 20 -8.55 -5.68 -9.01
C SER A 20 -7.31 -6.35 -8.39
N PHE A 21 -6.22 -5.59 -8.25
CA PHE A 21 -4.93 -6.05 -7.76
C PHE A 21 -4.65 -5.55 -6.33
N GLY A 22 -3.65 -6.14 -5.69
CA GLY A 22 -3.24 -5.80 -4.33
C GLY A 22 -1.93 -6.49 -3.94
N LEU A 23 -0.90 -6.43 -4.78
CA LEU A 23 0.38 -7.06 -4.47
C LEU A 23 1.13 -6.29 -3.39
N ALA A 24 1.48 -5.03 -3.70
CA ALA A 24 2.25 -4.18 -2.81
C ALA A 24 1.80 -2.72 -2.90
N ALA A 25 2.05 -1.96 -1.83
CA ALA A 25 1.84 -0.53 -1.77
C ALA A 25 2.97 0.15 -0.97
N SER A 26 3.15 1.45 -1.19
CA SER A 26 4.09 2.25 -0.40
C SER A 26 3.45 3.58 -0.01
N VAL A 27 3.77 4.03 1.20
CA VAL A 27 3.27 5.27 1.79
C VAL A 27 4.46 6.11 2.21
N ILE A 28 4.57 7.32 1.66
CA ILE A 28 5.65 8.26 1.98
C ILE A 28 5.06 9.40 2.82
N THR A 29 5.48 9.51 4.07
CA THR A 29 5.00 10.51 5.03
C THR A 29 5.99 10.72 6.16
N LYS A 30 6.06 11.96 6.68
CA LYS A 30 6.82 12.27 7.90
C LYS A 30 6.04 12.00 9.18
N ASP A 31 4.72 11.84 9.08
CA ASP A 31 3.83 11.56 10.20
C ASP A 31 3.69 10.03 10.38
N LEU A 32 4.17 9.54 11.52
CA LEU A 32 4.17 8.11 11.87
C LEU A 32 2.76 7.55 11.99
N THR A 33 1.86 8.26 12.68
CA THR A 33 0.48 7.81 12.88
C THR A 33 -0.21 7.68 11.54
N ARG A 34 -0.04 8.66 10.65
CA ARG A 34 -0.57 8.58 9.28
C ARG A 34 0.02 7.41 8.52
N GLY A 35 1.34 7.20 8.58
CA GLY A 35 1.99 6.09 7.89
C GLY A 35 1.42 4.72 8.29
N LEU A 36 1.28 4.48 9.59
CA LEU A 36 0.73 3.23 10.11
C LEU A 36 -0.77 3.07 9.83
N THR A 37 -1.56 4.15 9.98
CA THR A 37 -2.99 4.12 9.65
C THR A 37 -3.23 3.84 8.17
N PHE A 38 -2.41 4.41 7.28
CA PHE A 38 -2.45 4.10 5.86
C PHE A 38 -2.11 2.65 5.59
N ALA A 39 -1.02 2.16 6.17
CA ALA A 39 -0.56 0.79 5.96
C ALA A 39 -1.63 -0.24 6.33
N GLN A 40 -2.41 0.01 7.39
CA GLN A 40 -3.50 -0.87 7.81
C GLN A 40 -4.75 -0.81 6.92
N GLN A 41 -4.99 0.29 6.21
CA GLN A 41 -6.18 0.47 5.38
C GLN A 41 -6.00 0.01 3.93
N LEU A 42 -4.76 -0.18 3.49
CA LEU A 42 -4.45 -0.62 2.13
C LEU A 42 -4.68 -2.12 1.98
N GLN A 43 -5.38 -2.51 0.92
CA GLN A 43 -5.64 -3.90 0.55
C GLN A 43 -4.48 -4.43 -0.32
N ALA A 44 -3.30 -4.53 0.28
CA ALA A 44 -2.08 -5.03 -0.36
C ALA A 44 -1.35 -5.99 0.58
N GLY A 45 -0.67 -6.99 0.03
CA GLY A 45 -0.01 -8.01 0.85
C GLY A 45 1.33 -7.57 1.44
N SER A 46 2.01 -6.60 0.81
CA SER A 46 3.14 -5.90 1.42
C SER A 46 2.93 -4.40 1.36
N VAL A 47 3.08 -3.72 2.49
CA VAL A 47 3.01 -2.26 2.57
C VAL A 47 4.27 -1.70 3.20
N TRP A 48 4.94 -0.81 2.48
CA TRP A 48 6.14 -0.14 2.95
C TRP A 48 5.84 1.29 3.38
N VAL A 49 6.45 1.72 4.48
CA VAL A 49 6.35 3.10 4.96
C VAL A 49 7.72 3.76 4.81
N ASN A 50 7.78 4.83 4.02
CA ASN A 50 9.02 5.55 3.68
C ASN A 50 10.09 4.72 2.98
N ASP A 51 9.68 3.65 2.29
CA ASP A 51 10.54 2.79 1.50
C ASP A 51 9.76 2.21 0.30
N TYR A 52 10.44 1.59 -0.66
CA TYR A 52 9.82 0.93 -1.80
C TYR A 52 10.62 -0.31 -2.20
N ASP A 53 9.94 -1.43 -2.41
CA ASP A 53 10.56 -2.70 -2.80
C ASP A 53 11.52 -3.29 -1.75
N ALA A 54 11.24 -3.01 -0.47
CA ALA A 54 11.99 -3.56 0.65
C ALA A 54 11.53 -5.00 0.94
N VAL A 55 12.21 -5.97 0.33
CA VAL A 55 11.92 -7.40 0.48
C VAL A 55 12.97 -8.08 1.34
N CYS A 56 12.55 -8.99 2.22
CA CYS A 56 13.46 -9.85 2.98
C CYS A 56 12.90 -11.27 3.10
N ASN A 57 13.79 -12.25 3.18
CA ASN A 57 13.41 -13.66 3.17
C ASN A 57 12.59 -14.08 4.40
N GLN A 58 12.68 -13.32 5.50
CA GLN A 58 11.94 -13.61 6.74
C GLN A 58 10.53 -13.00 6.75
N ALA A 59 10.24 -12.01 5.91
CA ALA A 59 8.92 -11.40 5.85
C ALA A 59 8.03 -12.12 4.81
N PRO A 60 6.78 -12.45 5.15
CA PRO A 60 5.87 -13.03 4.18
C PRO A 60 5.60 -12.03 3.05
N PHE A 61 5.60 -12.54 1.81
CA PHE A 61 5.28 -11.78 0.62
C PHE A 61 4.16 -12.49 -0.13
N GLY A 62 3.06 -11.79 -0.38
CA GLY A 62 1.85 -12.34 -0.97
C GLY A 62 0.95 -11.25 -1.53
N GLY A 63 -0.08 -11.64 -2.28
CA GLY A 63 -1.01 -10.71 -2.91
C GLY A 63 -2.38 -10.69 -2.24
N PHE A 64 -3.12 -9.61 -2.48
CA PHE A 64 -4.56 -9.52 -2.28
C PHE A 64 -5.27 -9.60 -3.63
N LYS A 65 -6.54 -10.02 -3.60
CA LYS A 65 -7.44 -10.06 -4.78
C LYS A 65 -6.81 -10.88 -5.92
N GLN A 66 -6.78 -10.35 -7.13
CA GLN A 66 -6.21 -11.04 -8.29
C GLN A 66 -4.69 -11.04 -8.32
N SER A 67 -4.00 -10.42 -7.35
CA SER A 67 -2.55 -10.51 -7.23
C SER A 67 -2.06 -11.86 -6.67
N GLY A 68 -2.98 -12.78 -6.38
CA GLY A 68 -2.68 -14.14 -5.96
C GLY A 68 -3.08 -14.40 -4.51
N HIS A 69 -3.02 -15.68 -4.15
CA HIS A 69 -3.26 -16.18 -2.81
C HIS A 69 -2.09 -17.10 -2.44
N GLY A 70 -1.56 -16.94 -1.24
CA GLY A 70 -0.44 -17.71 -0.70
C GLY A 70 -0.79 -18.22 0.69
#